data_AF-A0A661J1U8-F1
#
_entry.id   AF-A0A661J1U8-F1
#
_cell.length_a   1.000
_cell.length_b   1.000
_cell.length_c   1.000
_cell.angle_alpha   90.00
_cell.angle_beta   90.00
_cell.angle_gamma   90.00
#
_symmetry.space_group_name_H-M   'P 1'
#
loop_
_entity.id
_entity.type
_entity.pdbx_description
1 polymer ?
#
loop_
_entity_poly.entity_id
_entity_poly.type
_entity_poly.pdbx_seq_one_letter_code
_entity_poly.pdbx_strand_id
1 'polypeptide(L)'
;MTISANDSSRPRTKKRSTRSLSKRTRNTESLTSPTAHLHGVLVDVLGVGVLLLGKSGIGKSECALDLVMRGHRLVADDLIKVERSEEGKLYGSSHELGRHLMEIRGLGIIDIGKLFG
;
A
#
# COMPACT_ATOMS: atom_id res chain seq x y z
N MET A 1 0.40 -15.93 -3.89
CA MET A 1 -0.76 -15.03 -3.78
C MET A 1 -0.20 -13.61 -3.83
N THR A 2 -0.33 -12.91 -4.95
CA THR A 2 0.26 -11.58 -5.14
C THR A 2 -0.75 -10.53 -4.68
N ILE A 3 -0.36 -9.67 -3.74
CA ILE A 3 -1.15 -8.53 -3.33
C ILE A 3 -0.72 -7.35 -4.21
N SER A 4 -1.67 -6.65 -4.82
CA SER A 4 -1.36 -5.38 -5.47
C SER A 4 -1.33 -4.29 -4.38
N ALA A 5 -0.17 -3.69 -4.16
CA ALA A 5 -0.01 -2.60 -3.21
C ALA A 5 -0.41 -1.29 -3.91
N ASN A 6 -1.43 -0.61 -3.42
CA ASN A 6 -1.93 0.62 -4.04
C ASN A 6 -1.65 1.80 -3.11
N ASP A 7 -0.60 2.56 -3.40
CA ASP A 7 -0.37 3.83 -2.74
C ASP A 7 -1.29 4.91 -3.33
N SER A 8 -2.17 5.43 -2.48
CA SER A 8 -3.10 6.51 -2.78
C SER A 8 -2.44 7.81 -3.27
N SER A 9 -1.11 7.96 -3.15
CA SER A 9 -0.33 9.12 -3.60
C SER A 9 -0.11 9.19 -5.12
N ARG A 10 -0.42 8.13 -5.88
CA ARG A 10 -0.18 8.08 -7.34
C ARG A 10 -0.92 9.24 -8.04
N PRO A 11 -0.23 10.23 -8.64
CA PRO A 11 -0.92 11.27 -9.40
C PRO A 11 -1.66 10.60 -10.58
N ARG A 12 -2.99 10.78 -10.63
CA ARG A 12 -3.80 10.40 -11.78
C ARG A 12 -3.26 11.15 -12.99
N THR A 13 -2.47 10.49 -13.83
CA THR A 13 -1.92 11.06 -15.07
C THR A 13 -3.04 11.74 -15.87
N LYS A 14 -2.94 13.06 -16.06
CA LYS A 14 -3.77 13.86 -16.97
C LYS A 14 -3.52 13.36 -18.40
N LYS A 15 -4.42 12.53 -18.95
CA LYS A 15 -4.37 12.15 -20.36
C LYS A 15 -4.85 13.32 -21.23
N ARG A 16 -3.95 13.84 -22.07
CA ARG A 16 -4.24 14.84 -23.11
C ARG A 16 -4.87 14.12 -24.32
N SER A 17 -6.08 14.55 -24.67
CA SER A 17 -6.91 14.35 -25.88
C SER A 17 -6.47 13.36 -26.98
N THR A 18 -7.29 12.34 -27.22
CA THR A 18 -7.85 12.04 -28.56
C THR A 18 -9.29 11.53 -28.42
N ARG A 19 -10.19 12.04 -29.26
CA ARG A 19 -11.60 11.62 -29.38
C ARG A 19 -11.65 10.12 -29.70
N SER A 20 -12.12 9.32 -28.75
CA SER A 20 -12.67 7.98 -29.00
C SER A 20 -13.61 7.65 -27.83
N LEU A 21 -14.90 7.54 -28.14
CA LEU A 21 -15.94 7.18 -27.19
C LEU A 21 -15.83 5.68 -26.87
N SER A 22 -15.09 5.32 -25.82
CA SER A 22 -15.24 4.00 -25.19
C SER A 22 -15.74 4.18 -23.77
N LYS A 23 -17.05 3.98 -23.62
CA LYS A 23 -17.75 3.79 -22.34
C LYS A 23 -16.91 2.89 -21.42
N ARG A 24 -16.37 3.46 -20.36
CA ARG A 24 -15.99 2.73 -19.15
C ARG A 24 -16.44 3.58 -17.97
N THR A 25 -17.73 3.49 -17.68
CA THR A 25 -18.20 3.64 -16.31
C THR A 25 -17.39 2.64 -15.49
N ARG A 26 -16.35 3.12 -14.80
CA ARG A 26 -15.80 2.33 -13.70
C ARG A 26 -16.87 2.39 -12.63
N ASN A 27 -17.71 1.36 -12.64
CA ASN A 27 -18.79 1.18 -11.70
C ASN A 27 -18.24 1.46 -10.29
N THR A 28 -18.82 2.46 -9.65
CA THR A 28 -18.77 2.66 -8.21
C THR A 28 -19.67 1.61 -7.57
N GLU A 29 -19.25 0.35 -7.61
CA GLU A 29 -19.84 -0.71 -6.81
C GLU A 29 -18.77 -1.21 -5.84
N SER A 30 -18.55 -0.44 -4.78
CA SER A 30 -17.69 -0.85 -3.66
C SER A 30 -18.49 -0.90 -2.36
N LEU A 31 -19.74 -1.37 -2.41
CA LEU A 31 -20.58 -1.36 -1.22
C LEU A 31 -20.39 -2.59 -0.32
N THR A 32 -19.73 -3.67 -0.76
CA THR A 32 -19.46 -4.85 0.09
C THR A 32 -18.31 -5.76 -0.42
N SER A 33 -17.22 -5.22 -0.99
CA SER A 33 -16.04 -6.08 -1.24
C SER A 33 -15.52 -6.59 0.11
N PRO A 34 -15.31 -7.91 0.30
CA PRO A 34 -14.81 -8.45 1.56
C PRO A 34 -13.51 -7.75 1.94
N THR A 35 -13.56 -7.06 3.07
CA THR A 35 -12.44 -6.29 3.62
C THR A 35 -11.95 -6.98 4.88
N ALA A 36 -10.64 -7.08 5.03
CA ALA A 36 -9.99 -7.54 6.24
C ALA A 36 -8.90 -6.56 6.65
N HIS A 37 -8.63 -6.51 7.95
CA HIS A 37 -7.51 -5.77 8.52
C HIS A 37 -6.44 -6.76 8.98
N LEU A 38 -5.20 -6.54 8.56
CA LEU A 38 -4.06 -7.36 8.94
C LEU A 38 -3.01 -6.50 9.63
N HIS A 39 -2.38 -7.08 10.66
CA HIS A 39 -1.20 -6.49 11.28
C HIS A 39 0.06 -6.94 10.53
N GLY A 40 0.85 -5.99 10.03
CA GLY A 40 2.06 -6.27 9.27
C GLY A 40 2.59 -5.06 8.54
N VAL A 41 3.53 -5.28 7.61
CA VAL A 41 4.09 -4.22 6.77
C VAL A 41 3.88 -4.56 5.30
N LEU A 42 3.37 -3.61 4.52
CA LEU A 42 3.14 -3.76 3.08
C LEU A 42 4.11 -2.87 2.32
N VAL A 43 4.90 -3.48 1.43
CA VAL A 43 5.91 -2.83 0.61
C VAL A 43 5.70 -3.19 -0.87
N ASP A 44 5.90 -2.23 -1.76
CA ASP A 44 5.98 -2.45 -3.20
C ASP A 44 7.44 -2.62 -3.62
N VAL A 45 7.80 -3.84 -3.99
CA VAL A 45 9.12 -4.22 -4.47
C VAL A 45 9.01 -4.52 -5.96
N LEU A 46 9.48 -3.58 -6.78
CA LEU A 46 9.52 -3.72 -8.25
C LEU A 46 8.15 -4.03 -8.89
N GLY A 47 7.07 -3.46 -8.35
CA GLY A 47 5.70 -3.68 -8.84
C GLY A 47 5.00 -4.88 -8.23
N VAL A 48 5.64 -5.56 -7.27
CA VAL A 48 5.08 -6.69 -6.53
C VAL A 48 4.79 -6.25 -5.10
N GLY A 49 3.53 -6.32 -4.68
CA GLY A 49 3.17 -6.06 -3.28
C GLY A 49 3.56 -7.24 -2.40
N VAL A 50 4.46 -6.96 -1.45
CA VAL A 50 5.00 -7.91 -0.49
C VAL A 50 4.45 -7.59 0.89
N LEU A 51 3.77 -8.56 1.50
CA LEU A 51 3.22 -8.46 2.85
C LEU A 51 4.16 -9.16 3.83
N LEU A 52 4.77 -8.39 4.72
CA LEU A 52 5.63 -8.87 5.79
C LEU A 52 4.78 -9.15 7.04
N LEU A 53 4.65 -10.43 7.39
CA LEU A 53 3.95 -10.89 8.59
C LEU A 53 4.94 -11.49 9.58
N GLY A 54 4.61 -11.42 10.87
CA GLY A 54 5.46 -11.94 11.93
C GLY A 54 5.11 -11.35 13.29
N LYS A 55 5.69 -11.92 14.35
CA LYS A 55 5.48 -11.47 15.73
C LYS A 55 5.82 -9.98 15.89
N SER A 56 5.21 -9.32 16.87
CA SER A 56 5.55 -7.93 17.20
C SER A 56 7.01 -7.85 17.67
N GLY A 57 7.72 -6.80 17.25
CA GLY A 57 9.13 -6.58 17.63
C GLY A 57 10.16 -7.52 17.00
N ILE A 58 9.79 -8.33 15.99
CA ILE A 58 10.73 -9.21 15.27
C ILE A 58 11.63 -8.46 14.27
N GLY A 59 11.37 -7.18 14.01
CA GLY A 59 12.13 -6.37 13.04
C GLY A 59 11.43 -6.10 11.70
N LYS A 60 10.09 -6.19 11.61
CA LYS A 60 9.37 -6.03 10.33
C LYS A 60 9.50 -4.61 9.76
N SER A 61 9.34 -3.61 10.62
CA SER A 61 9.41 -2.19 10.24
C SER A 61 10.84 -1.80 9.88
N GLU A 62 11.84 -2.32 10.58
CA GLU A 62 13.26 -2.17 10.28
C GLU A 62 13.64 -2.80 8.94
N CYS A 63 13.15 -4.02 8.66
CA CYS A 63 13.34 -4.67 7.36
C CYS A 63 12.66 -3.88 6.22
N ALA A 64 11.47 -3.33 6.47
CA ALA A 64 10.80 -2.49 5.50
C ALA A 64 11.54 -1.16 5.27
N LEU A 65 12.11 -0.57 6.31
CA LEU A 65 12.96 0.62 6.19
C LEU A 65 14.17 0.34 5.30
N ASP A 66 14.85 -0.79 5.48
CA ASP A 66 15.96 -1.20 4.60
C ASP A 66 15.53 -1.33 3.13
N LEU A 67 14.32 -1.83 2.87
CA LEU A 67 13.77 -1.89 1.51
C LEU A 67 13.50 -0.50 0.95
N VAL A 68 12.94 0.41 1.75
CA VAL A 68 12.70 1.79 1.34
C VAL A 68 14.00 2.52 1.05
N MET A 69 15.02 2.34 1.89
CA MET A 69 16.36 2.90 1.66
C MET A 69 17.01 2.39 0.36
N ARG A 70 16.60 1.21 -0.13
CA ARG A 70 17.02 0.65 -1.43
C ARG A 70 16.16 1.13 -2.60
N GLY A 71 15.21 2.02 -2.38
CA GLY A 71 14.36 2.62 -3.41
C GLY A 71 13.00 1.91 -3.60
N HIS A 72 12.62 1.00 -2.71
CA HIS A 72 11.27 0.41 -2.72
C HIS A 72 10.28 1.33 -2.01
N ARG A 73 8.98 1.09 -2.18
CA ARG A 73 7.94 1.97 -1.63
C ARG A 73 7.25 1.32 -0.45
N LEU A 74 7.22 2.02 0.68
CA LEU A 74 6.34 1.66 1.79
C LEU A 74 4.91 2.00 1.41
N VAL A 75 4.01 1.03 1.51
CA VAL A 75 2.58 1.27 1.28
C VAL A 75 1.82 1.40 2.58
N ALA A 76 2.16 0.58 3.59
CA ALA A 76 1.54 0.63 4.91
C ALA A 76 2.46 -0.02 5.96
N ASP A 77 2.46 0.53 7.18
CA ASP A 77 3.04 -0.08 8.37
C ASP A 77 1.93 -0.28 9.42
N ASP A 78 2.11 -1.27 10.29
CA ASP A 78 1.17 -1.70 11.33
C ASP A 78 -0.18 -2.23 10.81
N LEU A 79 -1.08 -1.38 10.33
CA LEU A 79 -2.46 -1.74 10.00
C LEU A 79 -2.76 -1.65 8.49
N ILE A 80 -2.97 -2.81 7.88
CA ILE A 80 -3.15 -2.96 6.44
C ILE A 80 -4.60 -3.32 6.15
N LYS A 81 -5.26 -2.50 5.32
CA LYS A 81 -6.57 -2.83 4.76
C LYS A 81 -6.37 -3.69 3.51
N VAL A 82 -6.93 -4.90 3.55
CA VAL A 82 -6.92 -5.84 2.42
C VAL A 82 -8.33 -5.98 1.87
N GLU A 83 -8.48 -5.76 0.58
CA GLU A 83 -9.75 -5.88 -0.14
C GLU A 83 -9.63 -6.95 -1.23
N ARG A 84 -10.66 -7.81 -1.33
CA ARG A 84 -10.74 -8.81 -2.39
C ARG A 84 -11.69 -8.32 -3.49
N SER A 85 -11.18 -8.25 -4.72
CA SER A 85 -12.03 -8.03 -5.90
C SER A 85 -12.84 -9.26 -6.28
N GLU A 86 -13.89 -9.05 -7.06
CA GLU A 86 -14.73 -10.13 -7.62
C GLU A 86 -13.92 -11.14 -8.46
N GLU A 87 -12.88 -10.66 -9.16
CA GLU A 87 -11.93 -11.51 -9.92
C GLU A 87 -10.97 -12.32 -9.02
N GLY A 88 -11.10 -12.21 -7.70
CA GLY A 88 -10.28 -12.93 -6.73
C GLY A 88 -8.90 -12.32 -6.45
N LYS A 89 -8.57 -11.17 -7.06
CA LYS A 89 -7.32 -10.43 -6.77
C LYS A 89 -7.42 -9.73 -5.42
N LEU A 90 -6.30 -9.67 -4.69
CA LEU A 90 -6.15 -8.95 -3.43
C LEU A 90 -5.47 -7.60 -3.64
N TYR A 91 -6.03 -6.58 -3.00
CA TYR A 91 -5.46 -5.23 -2.95
C TYR A 91 -5.15 -4.88 -1.51
N GLY A 92 -3.93 -4.39 -1.27
CA GLY A 92 -3.48 -3.92 0.03
C GLY A 92 -3.29 -2.40 0.01
N SER A 93 -3.74 -1.73 1.08
CA SER A 93 -3.62 -0.28 1.24
C SER A 93 -3.43 0.09 2.71
N SER A 94 -2.80 1.24 2.95
CA SER A 94 -2.72 1.82 4.30
C SER A 94 -4.09 2.28 4.78
N HIS A 95 -4.31 2.17 6.09
CA HIS A 95 -5.42 2.88 6.73
C HIS A 95 -5.20 4.41 6.66
N GLU A 96 -6.28 5.19 6.72
CA GLU A 96 -6.27 6.63 6.44
C GLU A 96 -5.42 7.44 7.43
N LEU A 97 -5.31 6.96 8.68
CA LEU A 97 -4.61 7.64 9.76
C LEU A 97 -3.10 7.33 9.83
N GLY A 98 -2.66 6.19 9.27
CA GLY A 98 -1.29 5.68 9.39
C GLY A 98 -0.42 5.87 8.15
N ARG A 99 -0.83 6.73 7.20
CA ARG A 99 -0.14 6.84 5.91
C ARG A 99 1.30 7.34 6.10
N HIS A 100 2.25 6.55 5.62
CA HIS A 100 3.69 6.84 5.61
C HIS A 100 4.34 7.01 6.99
N LEU A 101 3.59 6.84 8.08
CA LEU A 101 4.16 6.84 9.42
C LEU A 101 4.70 5.45 9.74
N MET A 102 5.91 5.41 10.28
CA MET A 102 6.58 4.20 10.71
C MET A 102 7.16 4.43 12.09
N GLU A 103 6.95 3.50 13.02
CA GLU A 103 7.60 3.52 14.33
C GLU A 103 8.87 2.67 14.27
N ILE A 104 10.03 3.29 14.51
CA ILE A 104 11.30 2.59 14.64
C ILE A 104 11.80 2.73 16.07
N ARG A 105 12.06 1.60 16.73
CA ARG A 105 12.61 1.60 18.10
C ARG A 105 13.96 2.31 18.13
N GLY A 106 14.08 3.28 19.04
CA GLY A 106 15.28 4.10 19.18
C GLY A 106 15.30 5.37 18.33
N LEU A 107 14.44 5.49 17.30
CA LEU A 107 14.27 6.71 16.51
C LEU A 107 12.93 7.41 16.79
N GLY A 108 11.91 6.65 17.19
CA GLY A 108 10.54 7.13 17.36
C GLY A 108 9.71 7.02 16.08
N ILE A 109 8.64 7.81 15.98
CA ILE A 109 7.76 7.83 14.81
C ILE A 109 8.38 8.72 13.73
N ILE A 110 8.56 8.17 12.54
CA ILE A 110 9.13 8.85 11.37
C ILE A 110 8.12 8.87 10.21
N ASP A 111 8.14 9.96 9.44
CA ASP A 111 7.35 10.08 8.21
C ASP A 111 8.23 9.71 7.01
N ILE A 112 8.03 8.49 6.52
CA ILE A 112 8.81 7.90 5.43
C ILE A 112 8.57 8.65 4.12
N GLY A 113 7.36 9.14 3.88
CA GLY A 113 7.03 9.88 2.65
C GLY A 113 7.75 11.23 2.59
N LYS A 114 7.94 11.89 3.74
CA LYS A 114 8.75 13.11 3.80
C LYS A 114 10.26 12.87 3.64
N LEU A 115 10.75 11.72 4.13
CA LEU A 115 12.18 11.41 4.12
C LEU A 115 12.67 10.88 2.77
N PHE A 116 11.83 10.10 2.06
CA PHE A 116 12.25 9.37 0.87
C PHE A 116 11.48 9.75 -0.41
N GLY A 117 10.45 10.61 -0.32
CA GLY A 117 9.64 11.09 -1.46
C GLY A 117 8.57 10.11 -1.90
#